data_AF-A0A2E2XJL7-F1
#
_entry.id   AF-A0A2E2XJL7-F1
#
_cell.length_a   1.000
_cell.length_b   1.000
_cell.length_c   1.000
_cell.angle_alpha   90.00
_cell.angle_beta   90.00
_cell.angle_gamma   90.00
#
_symmetry.space_group_name_H-M   'P 1'
#
loop_
_entity.id
_entity.type
_entity.pdbx_description
1 polymer ?
#
loop_
_entity_poly.entity_id
_entity_poly.type
_entity_poly.pdbx_seq_one_letter_code
_entity_poly.pdbx_strand_id
1 'polypeptide(L)'
;MFTTRFIAILALIPFTLFTLYVVAEVGYVEIFTFQQQGIAGWQVMADLVVALLLVLFWMVPDARKKGRNPWPWVALTLTAGSIGPLLYLAMAPTAQVAFNTAADQ
;
A
#
# COMPACT_ATOMS: atom_id res chain seq x y z
N MET A 1 -14.03 -13.65 10.19
CA MET A 1 -13.94 -12.36 9.48
C MET A 1 -12.46 -12.01 9.33
N PHE A 2 -11.94 -11.91 8.10
CA PHE A 2 -10.54 -11.52 7.90
C PHE A 2 -10.40 -10.02 8.19
N THR A 3 -9.55 -9.68 9.17
CA THR A 3 -9.24 -8.28 9.48
C THR A 3 -8.53 -7.64 8.29
N THR A 4 -8.78 -6.35 8.00
CA THR A 4 -8.10 -5.57 6.94
C THR A 4 -6.58 -5.74 6.97
N ARG A 5 -6.01 -5.81 8.17
CA ARG A 5 -4.59 -6.09 8.42
C ARG A 5 -4.13 -7.42 7.84
N PHE A 6 -4.92 -8.48 7.99
CA PHE A 6 -4.59 -9.81 7.47
C PHE A 6 -4.56 -9.82 5.94
N ILE A 7 -5.58 -9.24 5.31
CA ILE A 7 -5.64 -9.12 3.85
C ILE A 7 -4.46 -8.29 3.33
N ALA A 8 -4.13 -7.18 4.01
CA ALA A 8 -3.00 -6.35 3.65
C ALA A 8 -1.67 -7.12 3.71
N ILE A 9 -1.42 -7.89 4.78
CA ILE A 9 -0.20 -8.70 4.90
C ILE A 9 -0.16 -9.80 3.83
N LEU A 10 -1.29 -10.48 3.60
CA LEU A 10 -1.39 -11.56 2.63
C LEU A 10 -1.11 -11.07 1.20
N ALA A 11 -1.48 -9.85 0.86
CA ALA A 11 -1.15 -9.23 -0.42
C ALA A 11 0.28 -8.66 -0.44
N LEU A 12 0.71 -8.01 0.64
CA LEU A 12 1.99 -7.32 0.75
C LEU A 12 3.18 -8.26 0.56
N ILE A 13 3.20 -9.40 1.25
CA ILE A 13 4.34 -10.33 1.23
C ILE A 13 4.62 -10.86 -0.18
N PRO A 14 3.67 -11.55 -0.86
CA PRO A 14 3.93 -12.10 -2.18
C PRO A 14 4.19 -11.00 -3.22
N PHE A 15 3.47 -9.87 -3.16
CA PHE A 15 3.66 -8.79 -4.10
C PHE A 15 5.02 -8.11 -3.95
N THR A 16 5.50 -7.91 -2.72
CA THR A 16 6.83 -7.37 -2.47
C THR A 16 7.91 -8.32 -2.96
N LEU A 17 7.78 -9.62 -2.69
CA LEU A 17 8.73 -10.63 -3.17
C LEU A 17 8.77 -10.66 -4.70
N PHE A 18 7.61 -10.65 -5.35
CA PHE A 18 7.53 -10.60 -6.80
C PHE A 18 8.15 -9.31 -7.37
N THR A 19 7.89 -8.17 -6.74
CA THR A 19 8.47 -6.88 -7.15
C THR A 19 9.99 -6.90 -7.05
N LEU A 20 10.55 -7.44 -5.95
CA LEU A 20 11.99 -7.58 -5.78
C LEU A 20 12.61 -8.51 -6.83
N TYR A 21 11.94 -9.63 -7.12
CA TYR A 21 12.36 -10.55 -8.17
C TYR A 21 12.43 -9.85 -9.54
N VAL A 22 11.36 -9.18 -9.95
CA VAL A 22 11.32 -8.44 -11.23
C VAL A 22 12.39 -7.35 -11.28
N VAL A 23 12.55 -6.57 -10.20
CA VAL A 23 13.58 -5.53 -10.14
C VAL A 23 15.00 -6.12 -10.23
N ALA A 24 15.23 -7.31 -9.67
CA ALA A 24 16.52 -7.99 -9.78
C ALA A 24 16.81 -8.49 -11.21
N GLU A 25 15.77 -8.89 -11.95
CA GLU A 25 15.89 -9.44 -13.31
C GLU A 25 16.01 -8.36 -14.39
N VAL A 26 15.13 -7.35 -14.37
CA VAL A 26 15.05 -6.32 -15.44
C VAL A 26 15.49 -4.93 -14.99
N GLY A 27 15.69 -4.72 -13.69
CA GLY A 27 16.00 -3.41 -13.13
C GLY A 27 14.75 -2.53 -12.95
N TYR A 28 14.83 -1.58 -12.02
CA TYR A 28 13.69 -0.75 -11.64
C TYR A 28 13.17 0.15 -12.79
N VAL A 29 14.07 0.67 -13.63
CA VAL A 29 13.70 1.61 -14.70
C VAL A 29 13.04 0.89 -15.88
N GLU A 30 13.44 -0.34 -16.19
CA GLU A 30 12.87 -1.08 -17.32
C GLU A 30 11.39 -1.43 -17.11
N ILE A 31 10.97 -1.57 -15.85
CA ILE A 31 9.57 -1.76 -15.46
C ILE A 31 8.70 -0.56 -15.85
N PHE A 32 9.26 0.59 -16.22
CA PHE A 32 8.50 1.73 -16.73
C PHE A 32 8.68 1.91 -18.24
N THR A 33 9.86 1.62 -18.78
CA THR A 33 10.13 1.77 -20.21
C THR A 33 9.34 0.76 -21.04
N PHE A 34 9.08 -0.44 -20.51
CA PHE A 34 8.26 -1.45 -21.17
C PHE A 34 6.83 -0.96 -21.49
N GLN A 35 6.25 -0.15 -20.61
CA GLN A 35 4.88 0.36 -20.68
C GLN A 35 4.79 1.56 -21.63
N GLN A 36 5.92 2.16 -21.98
CA GLN A 36 5.97 3.28 -22.91
C GLN A 36 5.96 2.82 -24.38
N GLN A 37 6.04 1.51 -24.65
CA GLN A 37 6.11 0.95 -25.99
C GLN A 37 4.79 1.05 -26.80
N GLY A 38 3.69 1.51 -26.19
CA GLY A 38 2.43 1.72 -26.91
C GLY A 38 1.36 2.43 -26.11
N ILE A 39 0.28 2.85 -26.79
CA ILE A 39 -0.85 3.59 -26.20
C ILE A 39 -1.52 2.81 -25.06
N ALA A 40 -1.63 1.49 -25.18
CA ALA A 40 -2.18 0.64 -24.12
C ALA A 40 -1.33 0.68 -22.84
N GLY A 41 -0.01 0.68 -22.94
CA GLY A 41 0.86 0.77 -21.78
C GLY A 41 0.84 2.16 -21.12
N TRP A 42 0.72 3.23 -21.92
CA TRP A 42 0.46 4.58 -21.41
C TRP A 42 -0.87 4.69 -20.66
N GLN A 43 -1.92 4.04 -21.16
CA GLN A 43 -3.21 3.96 -20.47
C GLN A 43 -3.06 3.29 -19.09
N VAL A 44 -2.35 2.16 -19.01
CA VAL A 44 -2.10 1.47 -17.72
C VAL A 44 -1.27 2.33 -16.78
N MET A 45 -0.27 3.05 -17.30
CA MET A 45 0.56 3.93 -16.48
C MET A 45 -0.23 5.14 -15.95
N ALA A 46 -1.11 5.72 -16.77
CA ALA A 46 -2.02 6.78 -16.35
C ALA A 46 -2.99 6.27 -15.26
N ASP A 47 -3.56 5.08 -15.45
CA ASP A 47 -4.45 4.46 -14.47
C ASP A 47 -3.73 4.20 -13.13
N LEU A 48 -2.48 3.73 -13.18
CA LEU A 48 -1.63 3.58 -11.99
C LEU A 48 -1.44 4.91 -11.26
N VAL A 49 -1.09 5.98 -11.97
CA VAL A 49 -0.92 7.32 -11.36
C VAL A 49 -2.21 7.80 -10.70
N VAL A 50 -3.35 7.66 -11.38
CA VAL A 50 -4.66 8.05 -10.83
C VAL A 50 -5.00 7.21 -9.59
N ALA A 51 -4.80 5.89 -9.65
CA ALA A 51 -5.04 5.00 -8.52
C ALA A 51 -4.18 5.37 -7.30
N LEU A 52 -2.89 5.64 -7.49
CA LEU A 52 -1.99 6.06 -6.41
C LEU A 52 -2.43 7.41 -5.82
N LEU A 53 -2.82 8.38 -6.65
CA LEU A 53 -3.33 9.67 -6.17
C LEU A 53 -4.58 9.51 -5.31
N LEU A 54 -5.56 8.73 -5.77
CA LEU A 54 -6.79 8.46 -5.02
C LEU A 54 -6.48 7.82 -3.65
N VAL A 55 -5.56 6.87 -3.63
CA VAL A 55 -5.12 6.22 -2.39
C VAL A 55 -4.39 7.21 -1.46
N LEU A 56 -3.50 8.05 -2.00
CA LEU A 56 -2.81 9.09 -1.22
C LEU A 56 -3.80 10.11 -0.62
N PHE A 57 -4.79 10.56 -1.40
CA PHE A 57 -5.85 11.48 -0.95
C PHE A 57 -6.64 10.92 0.23
N TRP A 58 -6.87 9.60 0.26
CA TRP A 58 -7.51 8.94 1.40
C TRP A 58 -6.53 8.70 2.57
N MET A 59 -5.34 8.19 2.28
CA MET A 59 -4.38 7.74 3.28
C MET A 59 -3.78 8.88 4.10
N VAL A 60 -3.50 10.03 3.47
CA VAL A 60 -2.87 11.17 4.17
C VAL A 60 -3.77 11.73 5.28
N PRO A 61 -5.05 12.06 5.04
CA PRO A 61 -5.96 12.45 6.11
C PRO A 61 -6.19 11.35 7.14
N ASP A 62 -6.32 10.09 6.72
CA ASP A 62 -6.53 8.96 7.64
C ASP A 62 -5.34 8.77 8.60
N ALA A 63 -4.11 8.84 8.09
CA ALA A 63 -2.90 8.76 8.90
C ALA A 63 -2.83 9.92 9.91
N ARG A 64 -3.14 11.14 9.48
CA ARG A 64 -3.18 12.32 10.35
C ARG A 64 -4.23 12.17 11.46
N LYS A 65 -5.44 11.69 11.15
CA LYS A 65 -6.51 11.42 12.13
C LYS A 65 -6.09 10.39 13.17
N LYS A 66 -5.25 9.42 12.78
CA LYS A 66 -4.71 8.38 13.66
C LYS A 66 -3.40 8.78 14.36
N GLY A 67 -2.99 10.05 14.28
CA GLY A 67 -1.76 10.55 14.89
C GLY A 67 -0.46 10.01 14.27
N ARG A 68 -0.52 9.44 13.07
CA ARG A 68 0.63 8.86 12.35
C ARG A 68 1.20 9.89 11.37
N ASN A 69 2.53 9.94 11.25
CA ASN A 69 3.18 10.73 10.20
C ASN A 69 2.90 10.09 8.82
N PRO A 70 2.26 10.81 7.87
CA PRO A 70 1.91 10.25 6.56
C PRO A 70 3.13 10.12 5.62
N TRP A 71 4.17 10.93 5.77
CA TRP A 71 5.24 11.07 4.78
C TRP A 71 6.00 9.78 4.42
N PRO A 72 6.33 8.87 5.37
CA PRO A 72 6.96 7.59 5.02
C PRO A 72 6.08 6.76 4.06
N TRP A 73 4.76 6.76 4.28
CA TRP A 73 3.80 6.05 3.45
C TRP A 73 3.67 6.70 2.08
N VAL A 74 3.64 8.03 2.02
CA VAL A 74 3.60 8.78 0.75
C VAL A 74 4.83 8.47 -0.09
N ALA A 75 6.03 8.59 0.49
CA ALA A 75 7.29 8.34 -0.22
C ALA A 75 7.32 6.90 -0.76
N LEU A 76 6.95 5.92 0.06
CA LEU A 76 6.91 4.52 -0.34
C LEU A 76 5.84 4.26 -1.42
N THR A 77 4.70 4.96 -1.38
CA THR A 77 3.65 4.82 -2.40
C THR A 77 4.10 5.36 -3.76
N LEU A 78 4.84 6.46 -3.76
CA LEU A 78 5.33 7.08 -4.99
C LEU A 78 6.47 6.29 -5.65
N THR A 79 7.30 5.59 -4.87
CA THR A 79 8.42 4.81 -5.40
C THR A 79 8.10 3.33 -5.59
N ALA A 80 7.24 2.75 -4.77
CA ALA A 80 6.96 1.32 -4.76
C ALA A 80 5.48 0.99 -5.03
N GLY A 81 4.70 1.98 -5.46
CA GLY A 81 3.28 1.82 -5.81
C GLY A 81 2.44 1.35 -4.62
N SER A 82 1.72 0.24 -4.79
CA SER A 82 0.80 -0.30 -3.80
C SER A 82 1.47 -0.87 -2.54
N ILE A 83 2.80 -1.02 -2.51
CA ILE A 83 3.53 -1.48 -1.31
C ILE A 83 3.35 -0.48 -0.15
N GLY A 84 3.35 0.84 -0.42
CA GLY A 84 3.15 1.87 0.59
C GLY A 84 1.81 1.76 1.34
N PRO A 85 0.67 1.76 0.63
CA PRO A 85 -0.65 1.63 1.24
C PRO A 85 -0.88 0.27 1.91
N LEU A 86 -0.36 -0.82 1.33
CA LEU A 86 -0.45 -2.15 1.94
C LEU A 86 0.31 -2.20 3.27
N LEU A 87 1.51 -1.62 3.34
CA LEU A 87 2.29 -1.55 4.56
C LEU A 87 1.62 -0.63 5.60
N TYR A 88 1.01 0.47 5.17
CA TYR A 88 0.22 1.36 6.04
C TYR A 88 -0.93 0.62 6.75
N LEU A 89 -1.69 -0.19 5.99
CA LEU A 89 -2.79 -1.02 6.49
C LEU A 89 -2.29 -2.17 7.38
N ALA A 90 -1.17 -2.80 7.02
CA ALA A 90 -0.56 -3.87 7.79
C ALA A 90 -0.08 -3.42 9.18
N MET A 91 0.32 -2.15 9.30
CA MET A 91 0.74 -1.51 10.56
C MET A 91 -0.38 -0.81 11.31
N ALA A 92 -1.63 -0.89 10.84
CA ALA A 92 -2.76 -0.34 11.60
C ALA A 92 -2.88 -1.07 12.95
N PRO A 93 -3.06 -0.36 14.07
CA PRO A 93 -3.28 -0.98 15.36
C PRO A 93 -4.47 -1.93 15.29
N THR A 94 -4.30 -3.16 15.79
CA THR A 94 -5.44 -4.05 16.00
C THR A 94 -6.34 -3.38 17.03
N ALA A 95 -7.61 -3.13 16.70
CA ALA A 95 -8.57 -2.61 17.68
C ALA A 95 -8.55 -3.52 18.90
N GLN A 96 -8.09 -3.01 20.05
CA GLN A 96 -8.22 -3.70 21.32
C GLN A 96 -9.72 -3.74 21.61
N VAL A 97 -10.32 -4.92 21.45
CA VAL A 97 -11.66 -5.16 21.97
C VAL A 97 -11.52 -5.09 23.49
N ALA A 98 -11.99 -3.99 24.07
CA ALA A 98 -12.00 -3.79 25.51
C ALA A 98 -13.00 -4.76 26.15
N PHE A 99 -12.58 -6.00 26.37
CA PHE A 99 -13.28 -6.94 27.25
C PHE A 99 -12.88 -6.62 28.69
N ASN A 100 -13.38 -5.52 29.26
CA ASN A 100 -13.24 -5.33 30.71
C ASN A 100 -14.32 -4.41 31.28
N THR A 101 -15.50 -4.95 31.61
CA THR A 101 -16.37 -4.54 32.75
C THR A 101 -17.67 -5.37 32.79
N ALA A 102 -17.58 -6.66 33.15
CA ALA A 102 -18.80 -7.43 33.51
C ALA A 102 -18.56 -8.59 34.50
N ALA A 103 -17.34 -8.78 35.02
CA ALA A 103 -17.04 -9.88 35.95
C ALA A 103 -16.85 -9.44 37.41
N ASP A 104 -16.95 -8.13 37.70
CA ASP A 104 -16.80 -7.54 39.03
C ASP A 104 -18.12 -6.91 39.57
N GLN A 105 -19.29 -7.36 39.10
CA GLN A 105 -20.60 -7.01 39.71
C GLN A 105 -21.39 -8.25 40.09
#